data_AF-A0A397NJR8-F1
#
_entry.id   AF-A0A397NJR8-F1
#
_cell.length_a   1.000
_cell.length_b   1.000
_cell.length_c   1.000
_cell.angle_alpha   90.00
_cell.angle_beta   90.00
_cell.angle_gamma   90.00
#
_symmetry.space_group_name_H-M   'P 1'
#
loop_
_entity.id
_entity.type
_entity.pdbx_description
1 polymer ?
#
loop_
_entity_poly.entity_id
_entity_poly.type
_entity_poly.pdbx_seq_one_letter_code
_entity_poly.pdbx_strand_id
1 'polypeptide(L)'
;MNFKRIGIGLGSLAGAALAVVGGALLYDVAARKATRRREGHPAPDLAEDAPHPGPGDRAPEAFRPDPTAPVFGAEREALAPATMPVSGPVSGGRGIDRRNEVAPANVDRP
;
A
#
# COMPACT_ATOMS: atom_id res chain seq x y z
N MET A 1 -60.11 22.77 2.12
CA MET A 1 -58.64 23.01 2.23
C MET A 1 -57.93 21.66 2.33
N ASN A 2 -57.01 21.37 1.40
CA ASN A 2 -56.36 20.06 1.26
C ASN A 2 -55.00 20.04 1.99
N PHE A 3 -55.00 19.66 3.27
CA PHE A 3 -53.82 19.63 4.16
C PHE A 3 -52.75 18.57 3.80
N LYS A 4 -53.04 17.65 2.87
CA LYS A 4 -52.11 16.56 2.47
C LYS A 4 -50.95 17.01 1.57
N ARG A 5 -50.97 18.22 1.00
CA ARG A 5 -49.90 18.74 0.12
C ARG A 5 -48.79 19.50 0.87
N ILE A 6 -49.01 19.84 2.14
CA ILE A 6 -48.06 20.64 2.94
C ILE A 6 -46.96 19.76 3.55
N GLY A 7 -47.24 18.48 3.83
CA GLY A 7 -46.26 17.57 4.45
C GLY A 7 -45.07 17.17 3.56
N ILE A 8 -45.24 17.17 2.24
CA ILE A 8 -44.19 16.74 1.29
C ILE A 8 -43.19 17.87 1.00
N GLY A 9 -43.62 19.13 1.04
CA GLY A 9 -42.76 20.30 0.81
C GLY A 9 -41.70 20.49 1.91
N LEU A 10 -42.05 20.25 3.17
CA LEU A 10 -41.15 20.44 4.33
C LEU A 10 -40.09 19.33 4.47
N GLY A 11 -40.42 18.08 4.16
CA GLY A 11 -39.44 16.98 4.20
C GLY A 11 -38.34 17.11 3.14
N SER A 12 -38.68 17.66 1.97
CA SER A 12 -37.72 17.85 0.86
C SER A 12 -36.66 18.91 1.15
N LEU A 13 -37.04 20.01 1.84
CA LEU A 13 -36.12 21.08 2.23
C LEU A 13 -35.12 20.62 3.30
N ALA A 14 -35.57 19.84 4.29
CA ALA A 14 -34.69 19.27 5.31
C ALA A 14 -33.71 18.24 4.73
N GLY A 15 -34.17 17.37 3.81
CA GLY A 15 -33.31 16.43 3.11
C GLY A 15 -32.28 17.12 2.21
N ALA A 16 -32.69 18.17 1.49
CA ALA A 16 -31.78 18.96 0.67
C ALA A 16 -30.73 19.70 1.50
N ALA A 17 -31.13 20.30 2.63
CA ALA A 17 -30.19 20.98 3.53
C ALA A 17 -29.14 20.02 4.10
N LEU A 18 -29.57 18.83 4.55
CA LEU A 18 -28.64 17.80 5.06
C LEU A 18 -27.72 17.25 3.95
N ALA A 19 -28.21 17.10 2.72
CA ALA A 19 -27.39 16.67 1.59
C ALA A 19 -26.33 17.72 1.22
N VAL A 20 -26.66 19.01 1.27
CA VAL A 20 -25.70 20.10 1.04
C VAL A 20 -24.62 20.14 2.12
N VAL A 21 -25.01 20.05 3.39
CA VAL A 21 -24.07 20.08 4.52
C VAL A 21 -23.20 18.82 4.53
N GLY A 22 -23.78 17.64 4.34
CA GLY A 22 -23.06 16.37 4.26
C GLY A 22 -22.11 16.32 3.06
N GLY A 23 -22.55 16.80 1.90
CA GLY A 23 -21.72 16.91 0.70
C GLY A 23 -20.53 17.85 0.89
N ALA A 24 -20.74 19.01 1.52
CA ALA A 24 -19.68 19.97 1.82
C ALA A 24 -18.63 19.39 2.78
N LEU A 25 -19.06 18.67 3.83
CA LEU A 25 -18.14 18.01 4.77
C LEU A 25 -17.33 16.90 4.11
N LEU A 26 -17.96 16.07 3.27
CA LEU A 26 -17.27 15.02 2.53
C LEU A 26 -16.27 15.61 1.52
N TYR A 27 -16.64 16.69 0.84
CA TYR A 27 -15.75 17.42 -0.07
C TYR A 27 -14.53 17.98 0.66
N ASP A 28 -14.72 18.61 1.82
CA ASP A 28 -13.64 19.19 2.62
C ASP A 28 -12.67 18.12 3.17
N VAL A 29 -13.19 16.96 3.60
CA VAL A 29 -12.34 15.82 3.99
C VAL A 29 -11.54 15.28 2.80
N ALA A 30 -12.19 15.12 1.64
CA ALA A 30 -11.52 14.65 0.42
C ALA A 30 -10.45 15.64 -0.06
N ALA A 31 -10.75 16.94 -0.05
CA ALA A 31 -9.84 18.01 -0.43
C ALA A 31 -8.60 18.05 0.50
N ARG A 32 -8.81 17.99 1.82
CA ARG A 32 -7.69 17.93 2.78
C ARG A 32 -6.83 16.69 2.63
N LYS A 33 -7.42 15.54 2.30
CA LYS A 33 -6.66 14.31 2.02
C LYS A 33 -5.83 14.43 0.73
N ALA A 34 -6.34 15.12 -0.28
CA ALA A 34 -5.62 15.38 -1.52
C ALA A 34 -4.46 16.36 -1.32
N THR A 35 -4.62 17.39 -0.47
CA THR A 35 -3.55 18.34 -0.16
C THR A 35 -2.47 17.73 0.74
N ARG A 36 -2.80 16.84 1.68
CA ARG A 36 -1.78 16.13 2.49
C ARG A 36 -0.85 15.22 1.67
N ARG A 37 -1.27 14.73 0.50
CA ARG A 37 -0.35 14.04 -0.42
C ARG A 37 0.70 14.96 -1.06
N ARG A 38 0.58 16.28 -0.88
CA ARG A 38 1.56 17.28 -1.32
C ARG A 38 2.49 17.74 -0.19
N GLU A 39 2.36 17.22 1.02
CA GLU A 39 3.32 17.48 2.09
C GLU A 39 4.60 16.66 1.82
N GLY A 40 5.70 17.37 1.56
CA GLY A 40 7.01 16.81 1.21
C GLY A 40 7.80 17.82 0.36
N HIS A 41 9.11 17.92 0.59
CA HIS A 41 9.97 18.66 -0.33
C HIS A 41 10.10 17.87 -1.64
N PRO A 42 10.22 18.53 -2.80
CA PRO A 42 10.54 17.82 -4.02
C PRO A 42 11.83 17.03 -3.78
N ALA A 43 11.81 15.73 -4.12
CA ALA A 43 12.99 14.87 -4.17
C ALA A 43 13.41 14.74 -5.64
N PRO A 44 14.08 15.77 -6.22
CA PRO A 44 14.43 15.80 -7.63
C PRO A 44 15.36 14.65 -8.05
N ASP A 45 16.09 14.07 -7.08
CA ASP A 45 16.96 12.90 -7.22
C ASP A 45 16.19 11.58 -7.33
N LEU A 46 14.96 11.53 -6.82
CA LEU A 46 14.08 10.35 -6.85
C LEU A 46 12.89 10.51 -7.80
N ALA A 47 12.88 11.57 -8.62
CA ALA A 47 11.85 11.75 -9.63
C ALA A 47 11.87 10.57 -10.61
N GLU A 48 10.70 10.13 -11.07
CA GLU A 48 10.59 8.96 -11.98
C GLU A 48 11.36 9.15 -13.30
N ASP A 49 11.44 10.40 -13.77
CA ASP A 49 12.19 10.78 -14.97
C ASP A 49 13.68 11.07 -14.68
N ALA A 50 14.11 11.02 -13.41
CA ALA A 50 15.51 11.24 -13.07
C ALA A 50 16.36 10.06 -13.58
N PRO A 51 17.51 10.33 -14.22
CA PRO A 51 18.41 9.27 -14.66
C PRO A 51 18.91 8.48 -13.46
N HIS A 52 18.51 7.21 -13.35
CA HIS A 52 19.03 6.29 -12.36
C HIS A 52 20.36 5.69 -12.84
N PRO A 53 21.43 5.69 -12.02
CA PRO A 53 22.70 5.12 -12.41
C PRO A 53 22.53 3.63 -12.72
N GLY A 54 22.93 3.25 -13.93
CA GLY A 54 22.95 1.85 -14.36
C GLY A 54 24.02 1.06 -13.61
N PRO A 55 24.06 -0.27 -13.77
CA PRO A 55 25.08 -1.12 -13.15
C PRO A 55 26.52 -0.69 -13.42
N GLY A 56 26.76 -0.06 -14.59
CA GLY A 56 28.08 0.47 -14.97
C GLY A 56 28.45 1.81 -14.33
N ASP A 57 27.47 2.58 -13.85
CA ASP A 57 27.67 3.94 -13.38
C ASP A 57 28.01 4.00 -11.88
N ARG A 58 27.91 2.85 -11.18
CA ARG A 58 28.09 2.75 -9.73
C ARG A 58 29.55 2.92 -9.29
N ALA A 59 30.51 2.42 -10.08
CA ALA A 59 31.93 2.47 -9.76
C ALA A 59 32.83 2.31 -11.01
N PRO A 60 34.03 2.92 -11.03
CA PRO A 60 35.04 2.65 -12.06
C PRO A 60 35.38 1.15 -12.09
N GLU A 61 35.70 0.63 -13.28
CA GLU A 61 35.89 -0.81 -13.49
C GLU A 61 36.87 -1.45 -12.51
N ALA A 62 37.98 -0.77 -12.20
CA ALA A 62 38.99 -1.25 -11.25
C ALA A 62 38.51 -1.38 -9.80
N PHE A 63 37.42 -0.71 -9.42
CA PHE A 63 36.83 -0.76 -8.09
C PHE A 63 35.53 -1.58 -8.06
N ARG A 64 35.14 -2.21 -9.17
CA ARG A 64 33.98 -3.10 -9.19
C ARG A 64 34.36 -4.41 -8.50
N PRO A 65 33.52 -4.92 -7.59
CA PRO A 65 33.66 -6.29 -7.10
C PRO A 65 33.62 -7.26 -8.30
N ASP A 66 34.56 -8.20 -8.33
CA ASP A 66 34.57 -9.25 -9.36
C ASP A 66 33.32 -10.13 -9.20
N PRO A 67 32.41 -10.15 -10.20
CA PRO A 67 31.20 -10.96 -10.14
C PRO A 67 31.46 -12.46 -10.29
N THR A 68 32.66 -12.85 -10.74
CA THR A 68 33.05 -14.25 -10.95
C THR A 68 33.88 -14.83 -9.79
N ALA A 69 34.25 -13.99 -8.82
CA ALA A 69 35.00 -14.44 -7.65
C ALA A 69 34.20 -15.51 -6.88
N PRO A 70 34.79 -16.68 -6.59
CA PRO A 70 34.11 -17.71 -5.81
C PRO A 70 33.94 -17.24 -4.36
N VAL A 71 32.74 -17.44 -3.80
CA VAL A 71 32.48 -17.24 -2.37
C VAL A 71 32.48 -18.62 -1.71
N PHE A 72 33.47 -18.87 -0.86
CA PHE A 72 33.62 -20.19 -0.22
C PHE A 72 32.59 -20.39 0.90
N GLY A 73 32.25 -21.64 1.19
CA GLY A 73 31.22 -21.98 2.18
C GLY A 73 31.52 -21.39 3.57
N ALA A 74 32.77 -21.48 4.03
CA ALA A 74 33.18 -20.92 5.32
C ALA A 74 33.03 -19.39 5.41
N GLU A 75 33.29 -18.67 4.32
CA GLU A 75 33.13 -17.21 4.25
C GLU A 75 31.65 -16.82 4.24
N ARG A 76 30.82 -17.60 3.54
CA ARG A 76 29.37 -17.41 3.53
C ARG A 76 28.76 -17.56 4.92
N GLU A 77 29.18 -18.58 5.66
CA GLU A 77 28.73 -18.79 7.05
C GLU A 77 29.24 -17.69 7.99
N ALA A 78 30.46 -17.19 7.78
CA ALA A 78 30.99 -16.06 8.55
C ALA A 78 30.26 -14.73 8.27
N LEU A 79 29.72 -14.57 7.05
CA LEU A 79 28.91 -13.43 6.63
C LEU A 79 27.42 -13.61 6.93
N ALA A 80 27.01 -14.75 7.51
CA ALA A 80 25.62 -14.96 7.88
C ALA A 80 25.21 -13.87 8.88
N PRO A 81 24.01 -13.26 8.69
CA PRO A 81 23.53 -12.28 9.64
C PRO A 81 23.50 -12.89 11.04
N ALA A 82 23.93 -12.11 12.05
CA ALA A 82 23.96 -12.54 13.45
C ALA A 82 22.57 -12.88 14.03
N THR A 83 21.53 -12.81 13.22
CA THR A 83 20.19 -13.37 13.47
C THR A 83 20.22 -14.88 13.21
N MET A 84 20.94 -15.65 14.01
CA MET A 84 20.61 -17.07 14.10
C MET A 84 19.12 -17.18 14.46
N PRO A 85 18.37 -18.17 13.94
CA PRO A 85 16.98 -18.34 14.31
C PRO A 85 16.86 -18.43 15.83
N VAL A 86 16.18 -17.45 16.44
CA VAL A 86 15.75 -17.54 17.82
C VAL A 86 14.73 -18.66 17.86
N SER A 87 15.07 -19.79 18.48
CA SER A 87 14.09 -20.80 18.87
C SER A 87 13.18 -20.18 19.95
N GLY A 88 12.07 -19.59 19.51
CA GLY A 88 11.02 -19.02 20.35
C GLY A 88 9.83 -18.61 19.50
N PRO A 89 8.59 -18.68 20.02
CA PRO A 89 7.42 -18.32 19.24
C PRO A 89 7.48 -16.84 18.87
N VAL A 90 7.82 -16.54 17.61
CA VAL A 90 7.51 -15.25 17.01
C VAL A 90 5.99 -15.14 17.01
N SER A 91 5.46 -14.33 17.92
CA SER A 91 4.08 -13.86 17.90
C SER A 91 3.89 -13.02 16.65
N GLY A 92 3.70 -13.71 15.52
CA GLY A 92 3.43 -13.13 14.22
C GLY A 92 2.05 -12.52 14.23
N GLY A 93 2.00 -11.19 14.23
CA GLY A 93 0.78 -10.44 14.00
C GLY A 93 0.18 -10.78 12.63
N ARG A 94 -0.83 -11.67 12.67
CA ARG A 94 -2.00 -11.81 11.78
C ARG A 94 -1.88 -11.25 10.34
N GLY A 95 -2.01 -12.15 9.36
CA GLY A 95 -2.98 -11.92 8.29
C GLY A 95 -2.54 -12.09 6.83
N ILE A 96 -1.77 -13.12 6.48
CA ILE A 96 -1.49 -13.42 5.05
C ILE A 96 -1.78 -14.87 4.67
N ASP A 97 -2.95 -15.40 5.02
CA ASP A 97 -3.49 -16.62 4.41
C ASP A 97 -4.91 -16.36 3.90
N ARG A 98 -5.01 -15.75 2.72
CA ARG A 98 -6.25 -15.69 1.94
C ARG A 98 -5.98 -15.98 0.47
N ARG A 99 -5.25 -17.06 0.20
CA ARG A 99 -5.12 -17.66 -1.13
C ARG A 99 -5.00 -19.16 -0.97
N ASN A 100 -6.15 -19.85 -0.97
CA ASN A 100 -6.38 -21.22 -1.49
C ASN A 100 -7.60 -21.87 -0.82
N GLU A 101 -8.78 -21.25 -0.94
CA GLU A 101 -10.03 -22.03 -0.92
C GLU A 101 -10.39 -22.34 -2.37
N VAL A 102 -9.76 -23.40 -2.89
CA VAL A 102 -10.29 -24.13 -4.03
C VAL A 102 -11.49 -24.91 -3.48
N ALA A 103 -12.69 -24.56 -3.94
CA ALA A 103 -13.93 -25.23 -3.57
C ALA A 103 -13.78 -26.76 -3.69
N PRO A 104 -14.27 -27.56 -2.72
CA PRO A 104 -14.14 -29.00 -2.78
C PRO A 104 -14.90 -29.56 -3.97
N ALA A 105 -14.23 -30.48 -4.66
CA ALA A 105 -14.71 -31.21 -5.81
C ALA A 105 -16.07 -31.86 -5.55
N ASN A 106 -17.09 -31.41 -6.27
CA ASN A 106 -18.37 -32.11 -6.34
C ASN A 106 -18.19 -33.30 -7.30
N VAL A 107 -17.74 -34.42 -6.75
CA VAL A 107 -17.72 -35.72 -7.43
C VAL A 107 -19.02 -36.44 -7.07
N ASP A 108 -20.08 -36.14 -7.82
CA ASP A 108 -21.22 -37.06 -7.94
C ASP A 108 -20.99 -37.91 -9.20
N ARG A 109 -20.77 -39.21 -8.95
CA ARG A 109 -20.81 -40.32 -9.93
C ARG A 109 -22.26 -40.87 -9.98
N PRO A 110 -22.65 -41.61 -11.03
CA PRO A 110 -24.02 -41.68 -11.54
C PRO A 110 -25.07 -42.26 -10.58
#